data_AF-A0A929ZSY2-F1
#
_entry.id   AF-A0A929ZSY2-F1
#
_cell.length_a   1.000
_cell.length_b   1.000
_cell.length_c   1.000
_cell.angle_alpha   90.00
_cell.angle_beta   90.00
_cell.angle_gamma   90.00
#
_symmetry.space_group_name_H-M   'P 1'
#
loop_
_entity.id
_entity.type
_entity.pdbx_description
1 polymer ?
#
loop_
_entity_poly.entity_id
_entity_poly.type
_entity_poly.pdbx_seq_one_letter_code
_entity_poly.pdbx_strand_id
1 'polypeptide(L)'
;IYTMIAPADNPKIVVAAVMEHAGFGATWAGPACTVIAEKYLLGELKREHLYKRLTGASFMAEYNRQWIVHLKKIGKYEPPKPDSLAMKKIQDSLKLLNEKNKAIDNKNKQTQKIP
;
A
#
# COMPACT_ATOMS: atom_id res chain seq x y z
N ILE A 1 1.60 2.14 18.96
CA ILE A 1 1.01 2.07 20.32
C ILE A 1 0.64 3.48 20.76
N TYR A 2 -0.48 3.63 21.46
CA TYR A 2 -0.87 4.88 22.11
C TYR A 2 -1.59 4.57 23.42
N THR A 3 -1.43 5.43 24.42
CA THR A 3 -2.18 5.35 25.67
C THR A 3 -2.75 6.72 25.99
N MET A 4 -3.95 6.76 26.57
CA MET A 4 -4.54 8.00 27.06
C MET A 4 -5.33 7.80 28.33
N ILE A 5 -5.45 8.89 29.07
CA ILE A 5 -6.25 9.03 30.28
C ILE A 5 -7.23 10.18 30.01
N ALA A 6 -8.51 10.00 30.36
CA ALA A 6 -9.53 11.02 30.13
C ALA A 6 -10.64 11.02 31.21
N PRO A 7 -11.27 12.18 31.50
CA PRO A 7 -10.83 13.56 31.21
C PRO A 7 -9.48 13.92 31.85
N ALA A 8 -8.87 15.04 31.43
CA ALA A 8 -7.57 15.48 31.96
C ALA A 8 -7.65 15.87 33.45
N ASP A 9 -8.67 16.64 33.84
CA ASP A 9 -8.78 17.19 35.20
C ASP A 9 -9.26 16.16 36.23
N ASN A 10 -10.16 15.26 35.83
CA ASN A 10 -10.68 14.19 36.69
C ASN A 10 -10.76 12.87 35.91
N PRO A 11 -9.65 12.10 35.84
CA PRO A 11 -9.58 10.85 35.11
C PRO A 11 -10.67 9.84 35.48
N LYS A 12 -11.37 9.31 34.47
CA LYS A 12 -12.40 8.25 34.63
C LYS A 12 -12.11 7.00 33.82
N ILE A 13 -11.31 7.12 32.76
CA ILE A 13 -10.94 6.00 31.88
C ILE A 13 -9.47 6.11 31.46
N VAL A 14 -8.83 4.95 31.37
CA VAL A 14 -7.52 4.77 30.71
C VAL A 14 -7.72 3.82 29.52
N VAL A 15 -7.21 4.19 28.36
CA VAL A 15 -7.27 3.36 27.15
C VAL A 15 -5.86 3.18 26.59
N ALA A 16 -5.43 1.94 26.45
CA ALA A 16 -4.22 1.57 25.72
C ALA A 16 -4.61 0.87 24.42
N ALA A 17 -4.13 1.38 23.29
CA ALA A 17 -4.34 0.78 21.98
C ALA A 17 -3.03 0.37 21.33
N VAL A 18 -2.99 -0.89 20.91
CA VAL A 18 -1.94 -1.46 20.08
C VAL A 18 -2.57 -1.81 18.74
N MET A 19 -2.01 -1.26 17.67
CA MET A 19 -2.41 -1.56 16.31
C MET A 19 -1.18 -1.97 15.53
N GLU A 20 -1.17 -3.20 15.03
CA GLU A 20 -0.04 -3.77 14.31
C GLU A 20 0.04 -3.20 12.90
N HIS A 21 1.26 -2.86 12.47
CA HIS A 21 1.56 -2.35 11.13
C HIS A 21 0.77 -1.11 10.70
N ALA A 22 0.19 -0.39 11.66
CA ALA A 22 -0.53 0.86 11.46
C ALA A 22 0.42 2.08 11.35
N GLY A 23 1.73 1.89 11.50
CA GLY A 23 2.68 3.00 11.56
C GLY A 23 2.68 3.71 12.91
N PHE A 24 2.58 5.04 12.91
CA PHE A 24 2.69 5.84 14.14
C PHE A 24 1.42 5.75 15.01
N GLY A 25 1.63 5.71 16.34
CA GLY A 25 0.54 5.66 17.32
C GLY A 25 -0.47 6.80 17.15
N ALA A 26 0.00 8.01 16.86
CA ALA A 26 -0.84 9.18 16.64
C ALA A 26 -1.75 9.08 15.40
N THR A 27 -1.42 8.23 14.42
CA THR A 27 -2.16 8.13 13.15
C THR A 27 -3.44 7.30 13.26
N TRP A 28 -3.41 6.24 14.08
CA TRP A 28 -4.50 5.26 14.21
C TRP A 28 -4.85 4.93 15.65
N ALA A 29 -3.87 4.55 16.47
CA ALA A 29 -4.12 4.14 17.85
C ALA A 29 -4.66 5.30 18.72
N GLY A 30 -4.14 6.52 18.56
CA GLY A 30 -4.62 7.72 19.27
C GLY A 30 -6.05 8.10 18.92
N PRO A 31 -6.41 8.20 17.63
CA PRO A 31 -7.79 8.36 17.20
C PRO A 31 -8.73 7.27 17.73
N ALA A 32 -8.31 6.01 17.72
CA ALA A 32 -9.11 4.92 18.27
C ALA A 32 -9.36 5.07 19.77
N CYS A 33 -8.31 5.36 20.55
CA CYS A 33 -8.45 5.67 21.97
C CYS A 33 -9.41 6.84 22.21
N THR A 34 -9.34 7.89 21.38
CA THR A 34 -10.21 9.08 21.48
C THR A 34 -11.68 8.73 21.28
N VAL A 35 -11.98 7.91 20.27
CA VAL A 35 -13.35 7.46 19.95
C VAL A 35 -13.90 6.56 21.06
N ILE A 36 -13.07 5.69 21.64
CA ILE A 36 -13.44 4.84 22.78
C ILE A 36 -13.73 5.69 24.02
N ALA A 37 -12.82 6.61 24.36
CA ALA A 37 -12.98 7.49 25.51
C ALA A 37 -14.20 8.42 25.35
N GLU A 38 -14.43 8.95 24.16
CA GLU A 38 -15.61 9.78 23.85
C GLU A 38 -16.91 9.00 24.09
N LYS A 39 -17.02 7.79 23.53
CA LYS A 39 -18.21 6.95 23.70
C LYS A 39 -18.44 6.56 25.16
N TYR A 40 -17.37 6.30 25.92
CA TYR A 40 -17.45 5.97 27.33
C TYR A 40 -17.92 7.16 28.18
N LEU A 41 -17.34 8.34 27.96
CA LEU A 41 -17.60 9.53 28.79
C LEU A 41 -18.94 10.21 28.48
N LEU A 42 -19.33 10.22 27.20
CA LEU A 42 -20.53 10.93 26.74
C LEU A 42 -21.72 10.01 26.48
N GLY A 43 -21.52 8.68 26.40
CA GLY A 43 -22.56 7.72 26.04
C GLY A 43 -22.90 7.69 24.55
N GLU A 44 -22.49 8.70 23.78
CA GLU A 44 -22.68 8.83 22.34
C GLU A 44 -21.38 9.14 21.62
N LEU A 45 -21.39 9.02 20.28
CA LEU A 45 -20.21 9.25 19.46
C LEU A 45 -20.46 10.41 18.49
N LYS A 46 -19.84 11.57 18.73
CA LYS A 46 -20.04 12.75 17.87
C LYS A 46 -19.15 12.72 16.62
N ARG A 47 -18.00 12.06 16.71
CA ARG A 47 -17.00 11.97 15.62
C ARG A 47 -17.24 10.78 14.69
N GLU A 48 -18.39 10.74 14.02
CA GLU A 48 -18.72 9.62 13.11
C GLU A 48 -17.73 9.44 11.95
N HIS A 49 -17.24 10.53 11.37
CA HIS A 49 -16.27 10.49 10.27
C HIS A 49 -14.97 9.77 10.71
N LEU A 50 -14.54 10.01 11.95
CA LEU A 50 -13.34 9.40 12.51
C LEU A 50 -13.56 7.90 12.73
N TYR A 51 -14.72 7.53 13.25
CA TYR A 51 -15.10 6.12 13.42
C TYR A 51 -15.16 5.39 12.09
N LYS A 52 -15.82 5.96 11.07
CA LYS A 52 -15.88 5.38 9.72
C LYS A 52 -14.50 5.20 9.11
N ARG A 53 -13.60 6.18 9.29
CA ARG A 53 -12.20 6.07 8.86
C ARG A 53 -11.49 4.92 9.57
N LEU A 54 -11.69 4.76 10.88
CA LEU A 54 -11.06 3.70 11.68
C LEU A 54 -11.57 2.32 11.30
N THR A 55 -12.89 2.14 11.16
CA THR A 55 -13.51 0.85 10.83
C THR A 55 -13.32 0.46 9.37
N GLY A 56 -13.19 1.43 8.46
CA GLY A 56 -12.89 1.20 7.04
C GLY A 56 -11.41 1.01 6.73
N ALA A 57 -10.52 1.15 7.71
CA ALA A 57 -9.09 1.01 7.48
C ALA A 57 -8.66 -0.46 7.37
N SER A 58 -7.71 -0.74 6.48
CA SER A 58 -7.04 -2.03 6.37
C SER A 58 -5.54 -1.85 6.33
N PHE A 59 -4.82 -2.58 7.19
CA PHE A 59 -3.36 -2.60 7.22
C PHE A 59 -2.76 -3.71 6.35
N MET A 60 -3.58 -4.43 5.57
CA MET A 60 -3.13 -5.54 4.73
C MET A 60 -2.07 -5.13 3.70
N ALA A 61 -2.07 -3.88 3.24
CA ALA A 61 -1.04 -3.40 2.32
C ALA A 61 0.37 -3.55 2.92
N GLU A 62 0.55 -3.21 4.19
CA GLU A 62 1.85 -3.29 4.86
C GLU A 62 2.22 -4.74 5.23
N TYR A 63 1.23 -5.57 5.62
CA TYR A 63 1.43 -7.01 5.78
C TYR A 63 1.88 -7.66 4.47
N ASN A 64 1.19 -7.36 3.37
CA ASN A 64 1.54 -7.87 2.04
C ASN A 64 2.93 -7.42 1.62
N ARG A 65 3.30 -6.17 1.91
CA ARG A 65 4.65 -5.65 1.63
C ARG A 65 5.71 -6.46 2.38
N GLN A 66 5.54 -6.67 3.68
CA GLN A 66 6.47 -7.47 4.49
C GLN A 66 6.53 -8.92 4.04
N TRP A 67 5.38 -9.51 3.72
CA TRP A 67 5.30 -10.88 3.19
C TRP A 67 6.06 -11.02 1.88
N ILE A 68 5.91 -10.08 0.96
CA ILE A 68 6.66 -10.05 -0.30
C ILE A 68 8.17 -9.92 -0.05
N VAL A 69 8.58 -9.05 0.87
CA VAL A 69 10.00 -8.90 1.24
C VAL A 69 10.55 -10.20 1.81
N HIS A 70 9.79 -10.87 2.68
CA HIS A 70 10.14 -12.18 3.23
C HIS A 70 10.29 -13.22 2.12
N LEU A 71 9.30 -13.35 1.22
CA LEU A 71 9.33 -14.27 0.09
C LEU A 71 10.55 -14.04 -0.82
N LYS A 72 10.90 -12.77 -1.08
CA LYS A 72 12.09 -12.41 -1.87
C LYS A 72 13.38 -12.87 -1.19
N LYS A 73 13.46 -12.69 0.14
CA LYS A 73 14.64 -13.09 0.93
C LYS A 73 14.86 -14.61 0.90
N ILE A 74 13.79 -15.40 0.90
CA ILE A 74 13.87 -16.86 0.84
C ILE A 74 13.88 -17.43 -0.59
N GLY A 75 13.87 -16.57 -1.62
CA GLY A 75 13.85 -16.98 -3.03
C GLY A 75 12.52 -17.59 -3.52
N LYS A 76 11.43 -17.47 -2.76
CA LYS A 76 10.10 -18.03 -3.10
C LYS A 76 9.12 -16.98 -3.64
N TYR A 77 9.60 -15.80 -4.04
CA TYR A 77 8.74 -14.75 -4.56
C TYR A 77 8.43 -14.99 -6.04
N GLU A 78 7.15 -15.17 -6.33
CA GLU A 78 6.64 -15.16 -7.70
C GLU A 78 5.95 -13.82 -7.98
N PRO A 79 6.33 -13.09 -9.04
CA PRO A 79 5.63 -11.87 -9.40
C PRO A 79 4.19 -12.19 -9.82
N PRO A 80 3.23 -11.29 -9.53
CA PRO A 80 1.86 -11.48 -9.98
C PRO A 80 1.84 -11.60 -11.51
N LYS A 81 0.97 -12.50 -12.00
CA LYS A 81 0.81 -12.67 -13.45
C LYS A 81 0.37 -11.33 -14.06
N PRO A 82 1.03 -10.85 -15.12
CA PRO A 82 0.64 -9.61 -15.77
C PRO A 82 -0.79 -9.72 -16.31
N ASP A 83 -1.57 -8.67 -16.10
CA ASP A 83 -2.92 -8.58 -16.64
C ASP A 83 -2.89 -8.59 -18.18
N SER A 84 -4.03 -8.92 -18.78
CA SER A 84 -4.20 -8.94 -20.24
C SER A 84 -3.78 -7.63 -20.93
N LEU A 85 -4.06 -6.48 -20.30
CA LEU A 85 -3.61 -5.17 -20.79
C LEU A 85 -2.08 -5.00 -20.76
N ALA A 86 -1.44 -5.45 -19.68
CA ALA A 86 0.01 -5.37 -19.54
C ALA A 86 0.69 -6.30 -20.56
N MET A 87 0.14 -7.49 -20.78
CA MET A 87 0.60 -8.43 -21.80
C MET A 87 0.53 -7.85 -23.21
N LYS A 88 -0.59 -7.18 -23.55
CA LYS A 88 -0.75 -6.50 -24.83
C LYS A 88 0.29 -5.40 -25.03
N LYS A 89 0.53 -4.56 -24.02
CA LYS A 89 1.56 -3.50 -24.08
C LYS A 89 2.97 -4.06 -24.32
N ILE A 90 3.29 -5.19 -23.70
CA ILE A 90 4.57 -5.88 -23.90
C ILE A 90 4.67 -6.38 -25.36
N GLN A 91 3.61 -7.00 -25.89
CA GLN A 91 3.56 -7.46 -27.28
C GLN A 91 3.71 -6.31 -28.29
N ASP A 92 3.00 -5.21 -28.07
CA ASP A 92 3.06 -4.03 -28.94
C ASP A 92 4.47 -3.42 -28.93
N SER A 93 5.11 -3.34 -27.75
CA SER A 93 6.48 -2.84 -27.60
C SER A 93 7.51 -3.75 -28.29
N LEU A 94 7.35 -5.07 -28.15
CA LEU A 94 8.19 -6.07 -28.83
C LEU A 94 8.05 -5.97 -30.36
N LYS A 95 6.84 -5.75 -30.86
CA LYS A 95 6.56 -5.56 -32.28
C LYS A 95 7.29 -4.31 -32.82
N LEU A 96 7.18 -3.19 -32.13
CA LEU A 96 7.88 -1.94 -32.46
C LEU A 96 9.40 -2.10 -32.48
N LEU A 97 9.97 -2.77 -31.48
CA LEU A 97 11.41 -3.06 -31.43
C LEU A 97 11.87 -3.91 -32.63
N ASN A 98 11.09 -4.94 -32.98
CA ASN A 98 11.39 -5.79 -34.11
C ASN A 98 11.32 -5.05 -35.45
N GLU A 99 10.33 -4.16 -35.63
CA GLU A 99 10.22 -3.31 -36.82
C GLU A 99 11.40 -2.34 -36.93
N LYS A 100 11.82 -1.75 -35.81
CA LYS A 100 12.99 -0.86 -35.75
C LYS A 100 14.28 -1.61 -36.09
N ASN A 101 14.49 -2.81 -35.54
CA ASN A 101 15.67 -3.63 -35.81
C ASN A 101 15.73 -4.05 -37.28
N LYS A 102 14.61 -4.48 -37.88
CA LYS A 102 14.54 -4.76 -39.32
C LYS A 102 14.87 -3.55 -40.19
N ALA A 103 14.41 -2.36 -39.80
CA ALA A 103 14.74 -1.12 -40.52
C ALA A 103 16.24 -0.79 -40.42
N ILE A 104 16.88 -1.03 -39.27
CA ILE A 104 18.32 -0.85 -39.07
C ILE A 104 19.11 -1.86 -39.91
N ASP A 105 18.76 -3.13 -39.87
CA ASP A 105 19.41 -4.19 -40.65
C ASP A 105 19.34 -3.91 -42.16
N ASN A 106 18.18 -3.42 -42.64
CA ASN A 106 18.02 -3.04 -44.04
C ASN A 106 18.86 -1.81 -44.43
N LYS A 107 19.00 -0.82 -43.54
CA LYS A 107 19.90 0.34 -43.75
C LYS A 107 21.37 -0.09 -43.78
N ASN A 108 21.78 -1.00 -42.90
CA ASN A 108 23.15 -1.54 -42.86
C ASN A 108 23.48 -2.35 -44.12
N LYS A 109 22.52 -3.13 -44.64
CA LYS A 109 22.67 -3.86 -45.92
C LYS A 109 22.72 -2.94 -47.15
N GLN A 110 22.10 -1.77 -47.10
CA GLN A 110 22.16 -0.78 -48.18
C GLN A 110 23.47 0.01 -48.16
N THR A 111 24.00 0.35 -46.98
CA THR A 111 25.30 1.05 -46.83
C THR A 111 26.50 0.16 -47.18
N GLN A 112 26.41 -1.16 -46.98
CA GLN A 112 27.44 -2.12 -47.42
C GLN A 112 27.43 -2.44 -48.93
N LYS A 113 26.44 -1.94 -49.69
CA LYS A 113 26.29 -2.20 -51.15
C LYS A 113 26.71 -1.03 -52.04
N ILE A 114 27.27 0.04 -51.47
CA ILE A 114 27.84 1.16 -52.23
C ILE A 114 29.35 0.89 -52.36
N PRO A 115 29.92 0.86 -53.57
CA PRO A 115 31.34 0.56 -53.80
C PRO A 115 32.28 1.62 -53.23
#